data_AF-A0A1V5XCD6-F1
#
_entry.id   AF-A0A1V5XCD6-F1
#
_cell.length_a   1.000
_cell.length_b   1.000
_cell.length_c   1.000
_cell.angle_alpha   90.00
_cell.angle_beta   90.00
_cell.angle_gamma   90.00
#
_symmetry.space_group_name_H-M   'P 1'
#
loop_
_entity.id
_entity.type
_entity.pdbx_description
1 polymer ?
#
loop_
_entity_poly.entity_id
_entity_poly.type
_entity_poly.pdbx_seq_one_letter_code
_entity_poly.pdbx_strand_id
1 'polypeptide(L)'
;MSKKANKVLIGGFVVGAVVLLIISVVVFGSGSMFKRANRYVLFFDGSIKGLSVGAPVILRGVKIGTVRDIHLVYDPTIEDLVIPVVIEVESSRIQNVPKRLSIDDYEELIKSGLRAKLDIQSFITGQLMIGLDFYEDKPANLHEISKKYPEIPTLPTSPDIFQLMDELPITDMADDLRETVAGLSKLVNSEGSYGLNNTLKELSQAARSIRLLVEYLEVHPEAILKGK
;
A
#
# COMPACT_ATOMS: atom_id res chain seq x y z
N MET A 1 66.68 20.95 -9.83
CA MET A 1 66.29 22.38 -9.86
C MET A 1 64.83 22.49 -9.42
N SER A 2 64.54 23.12 -8.28
CA SER A 2 63.18 23.27 -7.76
C SER A 2 62.43 24.38 -8.50
N LYS A 3 61.41 24.04 -9.31
CA LYS A 3 60.48 25.04 -9.87
C LYS A 3 59.76 25.73 -8.70
N LYS A 4 60.01 27.03 -8.51
CA LYS A 4 59.29 27.84 -7.52
C LYS A 4 57.80 27.86 -7.89
N ALA A 5 56.94 27.51 -6.93
CA ALA A 5 55.49 27.50 -7.14
C ALA A 5 54.99 28.90 -7.51
N ASN A 6 54.18 28.99 -8.57
CA ASN A 6 53.60 30.26 -9.01
C ASN A 6 52.39 30.60 -8.13
N LYS A 7 52.56 31.53 -7.20
CA LYS A 7 51.53 31.95 -6.23
C LYS A 7 50.24 32.45 -6.91
N VAL A 8 50.35 33.02 -8.12
CA VAL A 8 49.19 33.47 -8.91
C VAL A 8 48.33 32.29 -9.38
N LEU A 9 48.97 31.18 -9.74
CA LEU A 9 48.30 29.98 -10.24
C LEU A 9 47.53 29.27 -9.11
N ILE A 10 48.10 29.27 -7.90
CA ILE A 10 47.45 28.74 -6.70
C ILE A 10 46.27 29.63 -6.28
N GLY A 11 46.44 30.96 -6.30
CA GLY A 11 45.37 31.90 -6.00
C GLY A 11 44.18 31.79 -6.97
N GLY A 12 44.45 31.68 -8.27
CA GLY A 12 43.42 31.47 -9.28
C GLY A 12 42.64 30.17 -9.10
N PHE A 13 43.32 29.08 -8.74
CA PHE A 13 42.67 27.80 -8.47
C PHE A 13 41.74 27.86 -7.25
N VAL A 14 42.17 28.49 -6.16
CA VAL A 14 41.35 28.63 -4.94
C VAL A 14 40.11 29.48 -5.21
N VAL A 15 40.26 30.61 -5.90
CA VAL A 15 39.12 31.45 -6.28
C VAL A 15 38.17 30.69 -7.20
N GLY A 16 38.69 29.95 -8.18
CA GLY A 16 37.88 29.10 -9.05
C GLY A 16 37.09 28.03 -8.27
N ALA A 17 37.74 27.36 -7.32
CA ALA A 17 37.10 26.34 -6.49
C ALA A 17 35.98 26.94 -5.60
N VAL A 18 36.19 28.12 -5.03
CA VAL A 18 35.18 28.82 -4.23
C VAL A 18 33.98 29.23 -5.09
N VAL A 19 34.20 29.76 -6.29
CA VAL A 19 33.13 30.13 -7.22
C VAL A 19 32.33 28.88 -7.64
N LEU A 20 33.00 27.78 -7.95
CA LEU A 20 32.35 26.52 -8.32
C LEU A 20 31.53 25.95 -7.16
N LEU A 21 32.05 26.05 -5.93
CA LEU A 21 31.32 25.66 -4.72
C LEU A 21 30.06 26.51 -4.53
N ILE A 22 30.15 27.84 -4.70
CA ILE A 22 28.99 28.72 -4.60
C ILE A 22 27.96 28.38 -5.69
N ILE A 23 28.38 28.19 -6.94
CA ILE A 23 27.50 27.77 -8.03
C ILE A 23 26.83 26.43 -7.69
N SER A 24 27.58 25.47 -7.17
CA SER A 24 27.03 24.18 -6.74
C SER A 24 25.98 24.37 -5.63
N VAL A 25 26.27 25.15 -4.59
CA VAL A 25 25.30 25.41 -3.51
C VAL A 25 24.06 26.13 -4.03
N VAL A 26 24.19 27.06 -4.98
CA VAL A 26 23.03 27.76 -5.57
C VAL A 26 22.21 26.82 -6.48
N VAL A 27 22.87 26.07 -7.35
CA VAL A 27 22.19 25.15 -8.28
C VAL A 27 21.51 24.01 -7.53
N PHE A 28 22.18 23.40 -6.56
CA PHE A 28 21.63 22.30 -5.76
C PHE A 28 20.76 22.78 -4.59
N GLY A 29 20.99 23.98 -4.07
CA GLY A 29 20.23 24.57 -2.95
C GLY A 29 18.95 25.32 -3.39
N SER A 30 18.81 25.67 -4.67
CA SER A 30 17.59 26.35 -5.18
C SER A 30 16.34 25.45 -5.19
N GLY A 31 16.48 24.15 -4.92
CA GLY A 31 15.34 23.23 -4.86
C GLY A 31 14.55 23.12 -6.16
N SER A 32 15.03 23.66 -7.29
CA SER A 32 14.28 23.67 -8.55
C SER A 32 14.30 22.32 -9.30
N MET A 33 14.92 21.29 -8.71
CA MET A 33 14.81 19.89 -9.13
C MET A 33 13.60 19.18 -8.49
N PHE A 34 12.76 19.91 -7.75
CA PHE A 34 11.46 19.42 -7.31
C PHE A 34 10.55 19.24 -8.52
N LYS A 35 10.21 17.98 -8.83
CA LYS A 35 9.10 17.67 -9.72
C LYS A 35 7.87 18.46 -9.27
N ARG A 36 7.11 19.04 -10.21
CA ARG A 36 5.80 19.63 -9.91
C ARG A 36 4.89 18.52 -9.42
N ALA A 37 4.79 18.38 -8.11
CA ALA A 37 4.03 17.35 -7.48
C ALA A 37 2.86 18.00 -6.74
N ASN A 38 1.66 17.59 -7.12
CA ASN A 38 0.43 18.16 -6.61
C ASN A 38 0.06 17.43 -5.31
N ARG A 39 -0.33 18.19 -4.29
CA ARG A 39 -0.64 17.65 -2.96
C ARG A 39 -2.13 17.61 -2.71
N TYR A 40 -2.59 16.50 -2.15
CA TYR A 40 -3.99 16.26 -1.79
C TYR A 40 -4.07 15.82 -0.34
N VAL A 41 -5.22 16.06 0.28
CA VAL A 41 -5.53 15.54 1.61
C VAL A 41 -6.64 14.50 1.50
N LEU A 42 -6.52 13.45 2.30
CA LEU A 42 -7.49 12.38 2.48
C LEU A 42 -7.85 12.31 3.95
N PHE A 43 -9.12 12.10 4.27
CA PHE A 43 -9.57 11.88 5.64
C PHE A 43 -10.07 10.45 5.77
N PHE A 44 -9.54 9.70 6.71
CA PHE A 44 -10.03 8.36 7.02
C PHE A 44 -10.68 8.37 8.39
N ASP A 45 -11.90 7.85 8.48
CA ASP A 45 -12.68 7.77 9.72
C ASP A 45 -12.29 6.55 10.58
N GLY A 46 -11.51 5.62 10.02
CA GLY A 46 -11.10 4.37 10.67
C GLY A 46 -9.60 4.26 10.92
N SER A 47 -9.19 3.12 11.45
CA SER A 47 -7.79 2.78 11.67
C SER A 47 -7.02 2.78 10.35
N ILE A 48 -5.94 3.57 10.30
CA ILE A 48 -4.95 3.55 9.21
C ILE A 48 -3.74 2.67 9.55
N LYS A 49 -3.88 1.74 10.50
CA LYS A 49 -2.79 0.85 10.96
C LYS A 49 -2.16 0.14 9.77
N GLY A 50 -0.84 0.22 9.65
CA GLY A 50 -0.09 -0.33 8.53
C GLY A 50 0.18 0.68 7.41
N LEU A 51 -0.48 1.85 7.39
CA LEU A 51 -0.13 2.95 6.51
C LEU A 51 1.02 3.77 7.12
N SER A 52 2.04 4.08 6.31
CA SER A 52 3.19 4.86 6.74
C SER A 52 3.53 5.98 5.75
N VAL A 53 4.25 7.00 6.22
CA VAL A 53 4.86 8.00 5.34
C VAL A 53 5.76 7.30 4.32
N GLY A 54 5.66 7.69 3.05
CA GLY A 54 6.32 7.04 1.93
C GLY A 54 5.55 5.88 1.29
N ALA A 55 4.43 5.44 1.87
CA ALA A 55 3.55 4.44 1.26
C ALA A 55 3.13 4.88 -0.15
N PRO A 56 3.05 3.97 -1.12
CA PRO A 56 2.75 4.31 -2.50
C PRO A 56 1.28 4.71 -2.65
N VAL A 57 1.04 5.65 -3.57
CA VAL A 57 -0.29 6.00 -4.05
C VAL A 57 -0.44 5.38 -5.43
N ILE A 58 -1.40 4.49 -5.57
CA ILE A 58 -1.64 3.68 -6.76
C ILE A 58 -2.95 4.11 -7.40
N LEU A 59 -2.94 4.37 -8.70
CA LEU A 59 -4.16 4.58 -9.50
C LEU A 59 -4.25 3.44 -10.51
N ARG A 60 -5.33 2.64 -10.43
CA ARG A 60 -5.56 1.49 -11.33
C ARG A 60 -4.32 0.59 -11.52
N GLY A 61 -3.59 0.32 -10.44
CA GLY A 61 -2.38 -0.53 -10.43
C GLY A 61 -1.06 0.18 -10.75
N VAL A 62 -1.07 1.47 -11.12
CA VAL A 62 0.16 2.23 -11.42
C VAL A 62 0.50 3.18 -10.28
N LYS A 63 1.77 3.15 -9.82
CA LYS A 63 2.26 4.11 -8.83
C LYS A 63 2.34 5.51 -9.43
N ILE A 64 1.51 6.41 -8.91
CA ILE A 64 1.43 7.81 -9.33
C ILE A 64 1.92 8.79 -8.25
N GLY A 65 2.15 8.31 -7.02
CA GLY A 65 2.53 9.18 -5.93
C GLY A 65 3.00 8.44 -4.68
N THR A 66 3.08 9.20 -3.59
CA THR A 66 3.46 8.71 -2.25
C THR A 66 2.76 9.48 -1.14
N VAL A 67 2.56 8.83 0.00
CA VAL A 67 2.18 9.49 1.26
C VAL A 67 3.29 10.40 1.71
N ARG A 68 2.98 11.67 1.91
CA ARG A 68 3.94 12.68 2.36
C ARG A 68 3.92 12.86 3.86
N ASP A 69 2.72 12.80 4.45
CA ASP A 69 2.52 13.19 5.85
C ASP A 69 1.24 12.57 6.42
N ILE A 70 1.24 12.26 7.72
CA ILE A 70 0.11 11.67 8.45
C ILE A 70 0.04 12.34 9.82
N HIS A 71 -1.08 12.98 10.11
CA HIS A 71 -1.32 13.63 11.39
C HIS A 71 -2.68 13.26 11.96
N LEU A 72 -2.80 13.40 13.27
CA LEU A 72 -4.04 13.19 14.00
C LEU A 72 -4.54 14.56 14.45
N VAL A 73 -5.72 14.96 14.00
CA VAL A 73 -6.27 16.30 14.26
C VAL A 73 -7.63 16.14 14.92
N TYR A 74 -7.80 16.82 16.06
CA TYR A 74 -9.11 16.96 16.67
C TYR A 74 -9.86 18.09 15.98
N ASP A 75 -11.02 17.79 15.38
CA ASP A 75 -11.88 18.80 14.79
C ASP A 75 -12.98 19.19 15.79
N PRO A 76 -12.96 20.43 16.32
CA PRO A 76 -13.98 20.88 17.26
C PRO A 76 -15.36 21.06 16.63
N THR A 77 -15.48 21.05 15.30
CA THR A 77 -16.74 21.24 14.58
C THR A 77 -17.60 19.99 14.61
N ILE A 78 -16.97 18.83 14.48
CA ILE A 78 -17.62 17.52 14.52
C ILE A 78 -17.36 16.78 15.84
N GLU A 79 -16.64 17.42 16.77
CA GLU A 79 -16.23 16.87 18.08
C GLU A 79 -15.56 15.48 17.97
N ASP A 80 -14.79 15.28 16.91
CA ASP A 80 -14.21 13.99 16.57
C ASP A 80 -12.74 14.10 16.16
N LEU A 81 -12.06 12.97 16.20
CA LEU A 81 -10.66 12.82 15.88
C LEU A 81 -10.52 12.31 14.45
N VAL A 82 -10.01 13.16 13.57
CA VAL A 82 -9.80 12.81 12.16
C VAL A 82 -8.33 12.59 11.85
N ILE A 83 -8.07 11.76 10.84
CA ILE A 83 -6.71 11.42 10.42
C ILE A 83 -6.46 12.00 9.02
N PRO A 84 -6.03 13.27 8.89
CA PRO A 84 -5.59 13.81 7.61
C PRO A 84 -4.31 13.12 7.13
N VAL A 85 -4.40 12.52 5.96
CA VAL A 85 -3.28 11.92 5.23
C VAL A 85 -2.97 12.78 4.01
N VAL A 86 -1.79 13.39 3.99
CA VAL A 86 -1.34 14.21 2.86
C VAL A 86 -0.60 13.32 1.87
N ILE A 87 -1.04 13.32 0.62
CA ILE A 87 -0.38 12.61 -0.47
C ILE A 87 0.22 13.59 -1.47
N GLU A 88 1.25 13.12 -2.17
CA GLU A 88 1.90 13.85 -3.26
C GLU A 88 1.81 13.01 -4.54
N VAL A 89 1.26 13.60 -5.61
CA VAL A 89 1.01 12.95 -6.90
C VAL A 89 1.90 13.59 -7.97
N GLU A 90 2.67 12.75 -8.68
CA GLU A 90 3.55 13.15 -9.76
C GLU A 90 2.76 13.20 -11.09
N SER A 91 2.27 14.38 -11.50
CA SER A 91 1.50 14.54 -12.75
C SER A 91 2.25 14.07 -14.00
N SER A 92 3.59 14.08 -13.99
CA SER A 92 4.44 13.56 -15.07
C SER A 92 4.29 12.06 -15.32
N ARG A 93 3.70 11.30 -14.39
CA ARG A 93 3.44 9.87 -14.54
C ARG A 93 2.21 9.56 -15.39
N ILE A 94 1.36 10.54 -15.66
CA ILE A 94 0.12 10.38 -16.42
C ILE A 94 0.31 11.06 -17.78
N GLN A 95 0.38 10.27 -18.85
CA GLN A 95 0.58 10.77 -20.21
C GLN A 95 -0.77 11.03 -20.90
N ASN A 96 -0.82 12.01 -21.81
CA ASN A 96 -2.01 12.35 -22.61
C ASN A 96 -3.27 12.70 -21.81
N VAL A 97 -3.09 13.20 -20.59
CA VAL A 97 -4.17 13.82 -19.81
C VAL A 97 -4.75 14.96 -20.66
N PRO A 98 -6.02 14.88 -21.10
CA PRO A 98 -6.69 16.04 -21.71
C PRO A 98 -6.50 17.24 -20.79
N LYS A 99 -6.34 18.46 -21.30
CA LYS A 99 -6.24 19.66 -20.42
C LYS A 99 -7.35 19.74 -19.36
N ARG A 100 -8.49 19.08 -19.57
CA ARG A 100 -9.63 18.89 -18.63
C ARG A 100 -9.39 17.89 -17.49
N LEU A 101 -8.52 16.90 -17.65
CA LEU A 101 -8.11 15.98 -16.57
C LEU A 101 -6.80 16.42 -15.91
N SER A 102 -6.33 17.64 -16.19
CA SER A 102 -5.22 18.21 -15.43
C SER A 102 -5.64 18.12 -13.97
N ILE A 103 -4.75 17.60 -13.13
CA ILE A 103 -4.94 17.40 -11.69
C ILE A 103 -5.32 18.74 -10.95
N ASP A 104 -5.33 19.85 -11.68
CA ASP A 104 -5.87 21.16 -11.32
C ASP A 104 -7.41 21.23 -11.27
N ASP A 105 -8.14 20.41 -12.05
CA ASP A 105 -9.61 20.28 -12.07
C ASP A 105 -10.07 19.03 -11.28
N TYR A 106 -9.51 18.83 -10.08
CA TYR A 106 -9.79 17.65 -9.25
C TYR A 106 -11.28 17.47 -8.90
N GLU A 107 -12.07 18.54 -8.87
CA GLU A 107 -13.52 18.48 -8.69
C GLU A 107 -14.23 17.67 -9.79
N GLU A 108 -13.75 17.76 -11.04
CA GLU A 108 -14.33 16.98 -12.15
C GLU A 108 -14.04 15.50 -11.96
N LEU A 109 -12.84 15.15 -11.48
CA LEU A 109 -12.48 13.77 -11.14
C LEU A 109 -13.35 13.23 -10.00
N ILE A 110 -13.60 14.03 -8.96
CA ILE A 110 -14.50 13.66 -7.85
C ILE A 110 -15.92 13.40 -8.36
N LYS A 111 -16.42 14.26 -9.27
CA LYS A 111 -17.72 14.09 -9.93
C LYS A 111 -17.78 12.85 -10.81
N SER A 112 -16.68 12.50 -11.48
CA SER A 112 -16.54 11.23 -12.21
C SER A 112 -16.39 10.00 -11.30
N GLY A 113 -16.40 10.18 -9.98
CA GLY A 113 -16.36 9.08 -9.01
C GLY A 113 -14.99 8.82 -8.38
N LEU A 114 -14.00 9.70 -8.53
CA LEU A 114 -12.68 9.50 -7.91
C LEU A 114 -12.83 9.35 -6.39
N ARG A 115 -12.40 8.21 -5.85
CA ARG A 115 -12.30 7.96 -4.41
C ARG A 115 -10.96 7.36 -4.05
N ALA A 116 -10.55 7.62 -2.83
CA ALA A 116 -9.41 6.96 -2.21
C ALA A 116 -9.87 5.85 -1.26
N LYS A 117 -9.10 4.78 -1.16
CA LYS A 117 -9.26 3.73 -0.16
C LYS A 117 -7.91 3.25 0.33
N LEU A 118 -7.89 2.62 1.50
CA LEU A 118 -6.73 1.87 1.95
C LEU A 118 -6.77 0.48 1.31
N ASP A 119 -5.67 0.09 0.68
CA ASP A 119 -5.45 -1.25 0.14
C ASP A 119 -4.22 -1.88 0.80
N ILE A 120 -4.17 -3.20 0.84
CA ILE A 120 -3.01 -3.92 1.39
C ILE A 120 -1.89 -3.92 0.35
N GLN A 121 -0.75 -3.31 0.70
CA GLN A 121 0.47 -3.39 -0.12
C GLN A 121 1.18 -4.73 0.10
N SER A 122 1.22 -5.19 1.35
CA SER A 122 1.95 -6.39 1.75
C SER A 122 1.22 -7.06 2.90
N PHE A 123 0.72 -8.26 2.63
CA PHE A 123 0.12 -9.13 3.65
C PHE A 123 1.15 -9.61 4.68
N ILE A 124 2.43 -9.73 4.30
CA ILE A 124 3.51 -10.24 5.17
C ILE A 124 3.81 -9.23 6.27
N THR A 125 3.95 -7.96 5.90
CA THR A 125 4.37 -6.90 6.81
C THR A 125 3.19 -6.09 7.35
N GLY A 126 1.96 -6.42 6.92
CA GLY A 126 0.75 -5.63 7.20
C GLY A 126 0.82 -4.19 6.68
N GLN A 127 1.62 -3.92 5.65
CA GLN A 127 1.75 -2.56 5.12
C GLN A 127 0.58 -2.24 4.20
N LEU A 128 0.03 -1.04 4.37
CA LEU A 128 -1.04 -0.48 3.54
C LEU A 128 -0.47 0.50 2.51
N MET A 129 -1.22 0.65 1.43
CA MET A 129 -1.05 1.66 0.40
C MET A 129 -2.37 2.40 0.17
N ILE A 130 -2.30 3.51 -0.55
CA ILE A 130 -3.49 4.25 -0.96
C ILE A 130 -3.85 3.85 -2.37
N GLY A 131 -5.04 3.29 -2.54
CA GLY A 131 -5.66 3.03 -3.82
C GLY A 131 -6.56 4.20 -4.22
N LEU A 132 -6.35 4.73 -5.43
CA LEU A 132 -7.23 5.66 -6.10
C LEU A 132 -7.95 4.93 -7.23
N ASP A 133 -9.27 5.04 -7.28
CA ASP A 133 -10.08 4.51 -8.38
C ASP A 133 -11.39 5.31 -8.53
N PHE A 134 -12.18 4.98 -9.54
CA PHE A 134 -13.45 5.62 -9.85
C PHE A 134 -14.62 4.73 -9.47
N TYR A 135 -15.47 5.24 -8.57
CA TYR A 135 -16.66 4.61 -8.05
C TYR A 135 -17.85 5.56 -8.29
N GLU A 136 -18.63 5.31 -9.34
CA GLU A 136 -19.73 6.18 -9.77
C GLU A 136 -20.89 6.19 -8.76
N ASP A 137 -21.06 5.08 -8.05
CA ASP A 137 -22.20 4.75 -7.18
C ASP A 137 -21.91 4.94 -5.67
N LYS A 138 -20.76 5.55 -5.32
CA LYS A 138 -20.38 5.85 -3.93
C LYS A 138 -20.44 7.35 -3.62
N PRO A 139 -20.98 7.78 -2.47
CA PRO A 139 -21.06 9.19 -2.11
C PRO A 139 -19.65 9.82 -1.99
N ALA A 140 -19.56 11.11 -2.32
CA ALA A 140 -18.37 11.94 -2.07
C ALA A 140 -18.58 12.65 -0.73
N ASN A 141 -18.25 11.99 0.38
CA ASN A 141 -18.24 12.65 1.67
C ASN A 141 -16.93 13.43 1.80
N LEU A 142 -17.04 14.75 1.90
CA LEU A 142 -15.92 15.66 2.12
C LEU A 142 -16.04 16.22 3.53
N HIS A 143 -14.93 16.26 4.27
CA HIS A 143 -14.89 16.83 5.61
C HIS A 143 -14.66 18.35 5.59
N GLU A 144 -14.08 18.90 4.51
CA GLU A 144 -13.85 20.34 4.29
C GLU A 144 -13.04 21.06 5.40
N ILE A 145 -12.32 20.29 6.23
CA ILE A 145 -11.64 20.77 7.44
C ILE A 145 -10.47 21.70 7.12
N SER A 146 -9.80 21.49 5.98
CA SER A 146 -8.60 22.23 5.60
C SER A 146 -8.62 22.66 4.14
N LYS A 147 -8.65 23.98 3.91
CA LYS A 147 -8.52 24.57 2.55
C LYS A 147 -7.08 24.61 2.03
N LYS A 148 -6.11 24.06 2.78
CA LYS A 148 -4.69 24.12 2.41
C LYS A 148 -4.38 23.26 1.19
N TYR A 149 -5.06 22.12 1.06
CA TYR A 149 -4.91 21.18 -0.04
C TYR A 149 -6.29 20.73 -0.52
N PRO A 150 -6.46 20.45 -1.83
CA PRO A 150 -7.66 19.79 -2.33
C PRO A 150 -7.91 18.46 -1.63
N GLU A 151 -9.16 18.22 -1.25
CA GLU A 151 -9.58 16.98 -0.59
C GLU A 151 -10.07 15.97 -1.62
N ILE A 152 -9.58 14.72 -1.53
CA ILE A 152 -10.14 13.59 -2.30
C ILE A 152 -11.00 12.77 -1.34
N PRO A 153 -12.28 12.52 -1.66
CA PRO A 153 -13.16 11.75 -0.80
C PRO A 153 -12.66 10.32 -0.65
N THR A 154 -12.79 9.78 0.55
CA THR A 154 -12.38 8.42 0.88
C THR A 154 -13.58 7.48 0.96
N LEU A 155 -13.34 6.19 0.74
CA LEU A 155 -14.28 5.15 1.11
C LEU A 155 -14.05 4.76 2.57
N PRO A 156 -15.12 4.35 3.29
CA PRO A 156 -14.98 3.86 4.66
C PRO A 156 -13.96 2.74 4.73
N THR A 157 -13.08 2.83 5.71
CA THR A 157 -12.14 1.75 6.00
C THR A 157 -12.93 0.54 6.48
N SER A 158 -12.74 -0.62 5.84
CA SER A 158 -13.30 -1.87 6.36
C SER A 158 -12.75 -2.15 7.76
N PRO A 159 -13.51 -2.84 8.64
CA PRO A 159 -13.00 -3.26 9.95
C PRO A 159 -11.66 -3.98 9.79
N ASP A 160 -10.76 -3.73 10.74
CA ASP A 160 -9.35 -4.10 10.69
C ASP A 160 -9.17 -5.50 10.08
N ILE A 161 -8.79 -5.57 8.79
CA ILE A 161 -8.68 -6.84 8.07
C ILE A 161 -7.68 -7.75 8.78
N PHE A 162 -6.71 -7.17 9.49
CA PHE A 162 -5.77 -7.92 10.31
C PHE A 162 -6.46 -8.60 11.49
N GLN A 163 -7.45 -7.95 12.11
CA GLN A 163 -8.24 -8.57 13.18
C GLN A 163 -9.12 -9.72 12.65
N LEU A 164 -9.69 -9.55 11.45
CA LEU A 164 -10.42 -10.64 10.79
C LEU A 164 -9.50 -11.83 10.46
N MET A 165 -8.23 -11.61 10.16
CA MET A 165 -7.25 -12.68 9.94
C MET A 165 -6.85 -13.39 11.23
N ASP A 166 -6.65 -12.64 12.32
CA ASP A 166 -6.32 -13.19 13.63
C ASP A 166 -7.46 -14.08 14.18
N GLU A 167 -8.70 -13.79 13.81
CA GLU A 167 -9.89 -14.53 14.22
C GLU A 167 -10.19 -15.78 13.37
N LEU A 168 -9.45 -16.06 12.30
CA LEU A 168 -9.64 -17.27 11.49
C LEU A 168 -8.88 -18.46 12.12
N PRO A 169 -9.57 -19.46 12.70
CA PRO A 169 -8.91 -20.58 13.37
C PRO A 169 -8.52 -21.66 12.34
N ILE A 170 -7.60 -21.31 11.42
CA ILE A 170 -7.14 -22.23 10.36
C ILE A 170 -6.56 -23.51 10.97
N THR A 171 -5.91 -23.39 12.14
CA THR A 171 -5.37 -24.52 12.91
C THR A 171 -6.48 -25.44 13.41
N ASP A 172 -7.52 -24.88 14.03
CA ASP A 172 -8.63 -25.69 14.57
C ASP A 172 -9.41 -26.36 13.43
N MET A 173 -9.62 -25.65 12.32
CA MET A 173 -10.23 -26.24 11.11
C MET A 173 -9.39 -27.40 10.54
N ALA A 174 -8.06 -27.29 10.58
CA ALA A 174 -7.17 -28.36 10.13
C ALA A 174 -7.21 -29.57 11.08
N ASP A 175 -7.32 -29.34 12.38
CA ASP A 175 -7.42 -30.39 13.39
C ASP A 175 -8.79 -31.08 13.35
N ASP A 176 -9.88 -30.34 13.20
CA ASP A 176 -11.24 -30.89 13.01
C ASP A 176 -11.31 -31.77 11.74
N LEU A 177 -10.67 -31.34 10.65
CA LEU A 177 -10.55 -32.14 9.43
C LEU A 177 -9.72 -33.41 9.66
N ARG A 178 -8.62 -33.33 10.41
CA ARG A 178 -7.81 -34.52 10.76
C ARG A 178 -8.62 -35.51 11.59
N GLU A 179 -9.37 -35.04 12.58
CA GLU A 179 -10.19 -35.88 13.44
C GLU A 179 -11.34 -36.53 12.66
N THR A 180 -12.01 -35.76 11.78
CA THR A 180 -13.06 -36.28 10.88
C THR A 180 -12.52 -37.37 9.97
N VAL A 181 -11.36 -37.15 9.33
CA VAL A 181 -10.71 -38.15 8.46
C VAL A 181 -10.29 -39.38 9.27
N ALA A 182 -9.77 -39.20 10.50
CA ALA A 182 -9.42 -40.30 11.38
C ALA A 182 -10.64 -41.12 11.80
N GLY A 183 -11.76 -40.47 12.12
CA GLY A 183 -13.04 -41.12 12.44
C GLY A 183 -13.58 -41.94 11.27
N LEU A 184 -13.57 -41.36 10.07
CA LEU A 184 -13.95 -42.07 8.84
C LEU A 184 -13.05 -43.29 8.58
N SER A 185 -11.73 -43.17 8.79
CA SER A 185 -10.80 -44.30 8.61
C SER A 185 -11.07 -45.47 9.56
N LYS A 186 -11.57 -45.20 10.77
CA LYS A 186 -11.94 -46.22 11.76
C LYS A 186 -13.23 -46.93 11.39
N LEU A 187 -14.26 -46.18 10.97
CA LEU A 187 -15.57 -46.73 10.56
C LEU A 187 -15.45 -47.66 9.34
N VAL A 188 -14.46 -47.41 8.50
CA VAL A 188 -14.24 -48.17 7.25
C VAL A 188 -13.56 -49.50 7.50
N ASN A 189 -12.69 -49.55 8.50
CA ASN A 189 -12.03 -50.79 8.92
C ASN A 189 -12.95 -51.70 9.74
N SER A 190 -14.12 -51.22 10.21
CA SER A 190 -15.15 -52.05 10.84
C SER A 190 -16.16 -52.58 9.82
N GLU A 191 -15.85 -53.74 9.25
CA GLU A 191 -16.72 -54.80 8.68
C GLU A 191 -17.94 -54.49 7.76
N GLY A 192 -18.11 -53.31 7.15
CA GLY A 192 -19.36 -53.03 6.43
C GLY A 192 -19.37 -52.12 5.21
N SER A 193 -18.31 -52.05 4.38
CA SER A 193 -18.33 -51.10 3.24
C SER A 193 -17.56 -51.55 1.99
N TYR A 194 -18.20 -52.36 1.15
CA TYR A 194 -17.64 -52.83 -0.13
C TYR A 194 -17.64 -51.78 -1.27
N GLY A 195 -18.15 -50.57 -1.05
CA GLY A 195 -18.16 -49.48 -2.05
C GLY A 195 -17.38 -48.22 -1.66
N LEU A 196 -16.97 -48.10 -0.38
CA LEU A 196 -16.39 -46.86 0.16
C LEU A 196 -14.87 -46.78 -0.03
N ASN A 197 -14.21 -47.91 -0.30
CA ASN A 197 -12.76 -48.02 -0.39
C ASN A 197 -12.15 -47.12 -1.49
N ASN A 198 -12.80 -46.98 -2.65
CA ASN A 198 -12.27 -46.13 -3.72
C ASN A 198 -12.40 -44.63 -3.38
N THR A 199 -13.57 -44.21 -2.91
CA THR A 199 -13.80 -42.82 -2.48
C THR A 199 -12.88 -42.40 -1.34
N LEU A 200 -12.62 -43.31 -0.40
CA LEU A 200 -11.71 -43.05 0.72
C LEU A 200 -10.25 -43.07 0.33
N LYS A 201 -9.86 -43.88 -0.64
CA LYS A 201 -8.51 -43.86 -1.19
C LYS A 201 -8.24 -42.52 -1.89
N GLU A 202 -9.21 -42.02 -2.64
CA GLU A 202 -9.16 -40.69 -3.26
C GLU A 202 -9.17 -39.57 -2.21
N LEU A 203 -10.02 -39.65 -1.18
CA LEU A 203 -10.04 -38.70 -0.05
C LEU A 203 -8.74 -38.70 0.74
N SER A 204 -8.16 -39.88 1.01
CA SER A 204 -6.85 -40.01 1.66
C SER A 204 -5.75 -39.42 0.79
N GLN A 205 -5.80 -39.61 -0.53
CA GLN A 205 -4.85 -38.98 -1.46
C GLN A 205 -5.00 -37.46 -1.45
N ALA A 206 -6.23 -36.94 -1.55
CA ALA A 206 -6.50 -35.51 -1.49
C ALA A 206 -6.06 -34.90 -0.15
N ALA A 207 -6.34 -35.56 0.98
CA ALA A 207 -5.90 -35.14 2.31
C ALA A 207 -4.37 -35.14 2.45
N ARG A 208 -3.68 -36.10 1.82
CA ARG A 208 -2.20 -36.08 1.74
C ARG A 208 -1.69 -34.94 0.89
N SER A 209 -2.32 -34.66 -0.25
CA SER A 209 -1.96 -33.51 -1.11
C SER A 209 -2.15 -32.19 -0.37
N ILE A 210 -3.27 -32.03 0.34
CA ILE A 210 -3.55 -30.86 1.17
C ILE A 210 -2.55 -30.78 2.32
N ARG A 211 -2.21 -31.89 2.97
CA ARG A 211 -1.20 -31.90 4.04
C ARG A 211 0.18 -31.50 3.52
N LEU A 212 0.61 -32.02 2.37
CA LEU A 212 1.87 -31.64 1.75
C LEU A 212 1.87 -30.16 1.38
N LEU A 213 0.72 -29.62 0.95
CA LEU A 213 0.55 -28.21 0.68
C LEU A 213 0.61 -27.39 1.98
N VAL A 214 -0.10 -27.78 3.04
CA VAL A 214 -0.06 -27.11 4.35
C VAL A 214 1.33 -27.15 4.96
N GLU A 215 2.01 -28.29 4.94
CA GLU A 215 3.39 -28.46 5.44
C GLU A 215 4.38 -27.64 4.60
N TYR A 216 4.17 -27.57 3.28
CA TYR A 216 4.92 -26.67 2.41
C TYR A 216 4.64 -25.19 2.71
N LEU A 217 3.40 -24.82 3.03
CA LEU A 217 3.00 -23.45 3.37
C LEU A 217 3.46 -23.05 4.78
N GLU A 218 3.53 -23.97 5.74
CA GLU A 218 4.10 -23.75 7.07
C GLU A 218 5.60 -23.47 6.99
N VAL A 219 6.31 -24.15 6.09
CA VAL A 219 7.74 -23.95 5.86
C VAL A 219 8.00 -22.75 4.93
N HIS A 220 7.10 -22.45 4.00
CA HIS A 220 7.19 -21.38 3.01
C HIS A 220 5.90 -20.53 2.92
N PRO A 221 5.64 -19.66 3.91
CA PRO A 221 4.45 -18.80 3.91
C PRO A 221 4.40 -17.85 2.70
N GLU A 222 5.54 -17.53 2.08
CA GLU A 222 5.63 -16.74 0.85
C GLU A 222 5.01 -17.41 -0.40
N ALA A 223 4.77 -18.73 -0.38
CA ALA A 223 4.20 -19.45 -1.52
C ALA A 223 2.72 -19.12 -1.76
N ILE A 224 1.96 -18.78 -0.70
CA ILE A 224 0.55 -18.34 -0.80
C ILE A 224 0.42 -17.10 -1.69
N LEU A 225 1.44 -16.23 -1.68
CA LEU A 225 1.40 -14.92 -2.33
C LEU A 225 1.96 -14.92 -3.76
N LYS A 226 2.76 -15.92 -4.15
CA LYS A 226 3.37 -16.02 -5.49
C LYS A 226 2.56 -16.85 -6.49
N GLY A 227 1.51 -17.55 -6.04
CA GLY A 227 0.59 -18.29 -6.92
C GLY A 227 1.30 -19.30 -7.83
N LYS A 228 2.22 -20.08 -7.28
CA LYS A 228 2.84 -21.22 -7.96
C LYS A 228 2.68 -22.48 -7.14
#